data_AF-X1G2A4-F1
#
_entry.id   AF-X1G2A4-F1
#
_cell.length_a   1.000
_cell.length_b   1.000
_cell.length_c   1.000
_cell.angle_alpha   90.00
_cell.angle_beta   90.00
_cell.angle_gamma   90.00
#
_symmetry.space_group_name_H-M   'P 1'
#
loop_
_entity.id
_entity.type
_entity.pdbx_description
1 polymer ?
#
loop_
_entity_poly.entity_id
_entity_poly.type
_entity_poly.pdbx_seq_one_letter_code
_entity_poly.pdbx_strand_id
1 'polypeptide(L)' 'ELLKKVGMPKPAQMIDAYPFNLSGGMRQRAMIAMALSCQPSLLIADEPTTAVDVTIQAQVLTLVKELQKEFNMQSHHI' A
#
# COMPACT_ATOMS: atom_id res chain seq x y z
N GLU A 1 -7.26 3.47 10.76
CA GLU A 1 -7.99 2.74 9.69
C GLU A 1 -7.14 2.32 8.49
N LEU A 2 -6.60 3.24 7.66
CA LEU A 2 -5.88 2.85 6.42
C LEU A 2 -4.65 1.96 6.64
N LEU A 3 -3.82 2.24 7.66
CA LEU A 3 -2.68 1.39 8.00
C LEU A 3 -3.09 -0.06 8.31
N LYS A 4 -4.25 -0.25 8.95
CA LYS A 4 -4.81 -1.58 9.22
C LYS A 4 -5.27 -2.25 7.93
N LYS A 5 -5.95 -1.51 7.05
CA LYS A 5 -6.39 -1.99 5.73
C LYS A 5 -5.21 -2.47 4.90
N VAL A 6 -4.10 -1.73 4.87
CA VAL A 6 -2.89 -2.14 4.13
C VAL A 6 -2.08 -3.26 4.78
N GLY A 7 -2.58 -3.89 5.85
CA GLY A 7 -1.90 -4.98 6.54
C GLY A 7 -0.64 -4.55 7.29
N MET A 8 -0.58 -3.30 7.79
CA MET A 8 0.52 -2.85 8.64
C MET A 8 0.48 -3.62 9.98
N PRO A 9 1.58 -4.27 10.41
CA PRO A 9 1.65 -4.87 11.73
C PRO A 9 1.61 -3.78 12.81
N LYS A 10 0.83 -3.97 13.87
CA LYS A 10 0.69 -3.02 15.00
C LYS A 10 0.47 -1.56 14.52
N PRO A 11 -0.59 -1.28 13.74
CA PRO A 11 -0.75 0.00 13.03
C PRO A 11 -0.77 1.22 13.95
N ALA A 12 -1.27 1.09 15.18
CA ALA A 12 -1.28 2.16 16.16
C ALA A 12 0.12 2.56 16.66
N GLN A 13 1.08 1.64 16.64
CA GLN A 13 2.48 1.94 16.98
C GLN A 13 3.25 2.45 15.75
N MET A 14 2.90 1.95 14.56
CA MET A 14 3.60 2.29 13.32
C MET A 14 3.27 3.68 12.80
N ILE A 15 2.18 4.30 13.27
CA ILE A 15 1.82 5.66 12.85
C ILE A 15 2.85 6.71 13.31
N ASP A 16 3.46 6.48 14.47
CA ASP A 16 4.48 7.34 15.06
C ASP A 16 5.91 6.86 14.77
N ALA A 17 6.06 5.77 14.01
CA ALA A 17 7.36 5.19 13.71
C ALA A 17 8.09 5.99 12.62
N TYR A 18 9.36 6.31 12.86
CA TYR A 18 10.20 6.92 11.84
C TYR A 18 10.43 5.99 10.64
N PRO A 19 10.55 6.51 9.40
CA PRO A 19 10.71 5.70 8.19
C PRO A 19 11.90 4.72 8.23
N PHE A 20 13.00 5.07 8.90
CA PHE A 20 14.17 4.21 9.03
C PHE A 20 13.97 3.02 10.00
N ASN A 21 12.90 3.03 10.80
CA ASN A 21 12.51 1.92 11.68
C ASN A 21 11.57 0.92 10.98
N LEU A 22 11.19 1.17 9.72
CA LEU A 22 10.26 0.34 8.96
C LEU A 22 11.02 -0.57 7.99
N SER A 23 10.63 -1.85 7.90
CA SER A 23 11.14 -2.75 6.86
C SER A 23 10.76 -2.24 5.45
N GLY A 24 11.42 -2.74 4.41
CA GLY A 24 11.09 -2.39 3.02
C GLY A 24 9.60 -2.56 2.70
N GLY A 25 9.04 -3.73 3.05
CA GLY A 25 7.61 -4.00 2.87
C GLY A 25 6.69 -3.12 3.73
N MET A 26 7.11 -2.75 4.94
CA MET A 26 6.34 -1.82 5.79
C MET A 26 6.35 -0.40 5.21
N ARG A 27 7.49 0.08 4.68
CA ARG A 27 7.55 1.37 3.98
C ARG A 27 6.65 1.39 2.75
N GLN A 28 6.64 0.30 1.98
CA GLN A 28 5.75 0.17 0.82
C GLN A 28 4.27 0.21 1.24
N ARG A 29 3.87 -0.52 2.29
CA ARG A 29 2.50 -0.47 2.84
C ARG A 29 2.14 0.93 3.32
N ALA A 30 3.05 1.64 3.98
CA ALA A 30 2.84 3.02 4.40
C ALA A 30 2.64 3.94 3.18
N MET A 31 3.45 3.80 2.13
CA MET A 31 3.29 4.53 0.86
C MET A 31 1.93 4.29 0.21
N ILE A 32 1.48 3.03 0.16
CA ILE A 32 0.16 2.68 -0.39
C ILE A 32 -0.95 3.31 0.46
N ALA A 33 -0.85 3.24 1.79
CA ALA A 33 -1.83 3.88 2.67
C ALA A 33 -1.88 5.40 2.49
N MET A 34 -0.72 6.05 2.29
CA MET A 34 -0.64 7.48 1.98
C MET A 34 -1.31 7.79 0.64
N ALA A 35 -0.98 7.03 -0.43
CA ALA A 35 -1.57 7.24 -1.75
C ALA A 35 -3.11 7.08 -1.73
N LEU A 36 -3.62 6.10 -0.99
CA LEU A 36 -5.05 5.85 -0.87
C LEU A 36 -5.77 6.81 0.08
N SER A 37 -5.05 7.49 0.98
CA SER A 37 -5.65 8.46 1.90
C SER A 37 -6.33 9.64 1.20
N CYS A 38 -5.88 9.96 -0.03
CA CYS A 38 -6.46 11.00 -0.87
C CYS A 38 -7.70 10.54 -1.65
N GLN A 39 -8.19 9.31 -1.46
CA GLN A 39 -9.30 8.72 -2.22
C GLN A 39 -9.16 8.95 -3.73
N PRO A 40 -8.01 8.59 -4.33
CA PRO A 40 -7.75 8.91 -5.73
C PRO A 40 -8.71 8.13 -6.63
N SER A 41 -9.22 8.75 -7.70
CA SER A 41 -10.03 8.04 -8.71
C SER A 41 -9.19 7.16 -9.64
N LEU A 42 -7.88 7.39 -9.69
CA LEU A 42 -6.89 6.68 -10.51
C LEU A 42 -5.59 6.47 -9.73
N LEU A 43 -5.10 5.24 -9.68
CA LEU A 43 -3.78 4.91 -9.12
C LEU A 43 -2.85 4.45 -10.24
N ILE A 44 -1.76 5.19 -10.46
CA ILE A 44 -0.67 4.82 -11.36
C ILE A 44 0.50 4.40 -10.48
N ALA A 45 1.00 3.18 -10.69
CA ALA A 45 2.18 2.68 -10.02
C ALA A 45 3.25 2.40 -11.07
N ASP A 46 4.35 3.14 -11.02
CA ASP A 46 5.52 2.95 -11.87
C ASP A 46 6.50 2.01 -11.16
N GLU A 47 6.94 0.95 -11.85
CA GLU A 47 7.71 -0.18 -11.30
C GLU A 47 7.26 -0.66 -9.89
N PRO A 48 6.05 -1.22 -9.72
CA PRO A 48 5.53 -1.57 -8.38
C PRO A 48 6.26 -2.72 -7.68
N THR A 49 7.26 -3.33 -8.33
CA THR A 49 7.74 -4.68 -8.06
C THR A 49 9.25 -4.86 -8.15
N THR A 50 10.03 -3.85 -8.58
CA THR A 50 11.48 -4.03 -8.71
C THR A 50 12.11 -4.07 -7.32
N ALA A 51 12.65 -5.24 -6.94
CA ALA A 51 13.37 -5.57 -5.70
C ALA A 51 12.56 -5.95 -4.43
N VAL A 52 11.28 -6.35 -4.54
CA VAL A 52 10.55 -6.94 -3.39
C VAL A 52 10.07 -8.35 -3.72
N ASP A 53 10.26 -9.28 -2.77
CA ASP A 53 9.83 -10.68 -2.81
C ASP A 53 8.45 -10.83 -3.48
N VAL A 54 8.36 -11.72 -4.48
CA VAL A 54 7.17 -11.96 -5.34
C VAL A 54 5.90 -12.19 -4.50
N THR A 55 6.06 -12.72 -3.29
CA THR A 55 4.95 -12.94 -2.34
C THR A 55 4.33 -11.64 -1.83
N ILE A 56 5.13 -10.60 -1.57
CA ILE A 56 4.66 -9.30 -1.08
C ILE A 56 3.97 -8.52 -2.20
N GLN A 57 4.45 -8.64 -3.44
CA GLN A 57 3.82 -7.98 -4.60
C GLN A 57 2.39 -8.47 -4.82
N ALA A 58 2.17 -9.79 -4.76
CA ALA A 58 0.85 -10.38 -4.88
C ALA A 58 -0.10 -9.88 -3.77
N GLN A 59 0.41 -9.75 -2.54
CA GLN A 59 -0.36 -9.19 -1.42
C GLN A 59 -0.70 -7.71 -1.63
N VAL A 60 0.25 -6.90 -2.13
CA VAL A 60 0.04 -5.49 -2.44
C VAL A 60 -0.96 -5.30 -3.58
N LEU A 61 -0.85 -6.06 -4.66
CA LEU A 61 -1.78 -6.00 -5.79
C LEU A 61 -3.19 -6.45 -5.39
N THR A 62 -3.30 -7.51 -4.58
CA THR A 62 -4.58 -7.98 -4.06
C THR A 62 -5.23 -6.90 -3.19
N LEU A 63 -4.46 -6.33 -2.28
CA LEU A 63 -4.89 -5.23 -1.43
C LEU A 63 -5.35 -4.01 -2.24
N VAL A 64 -4.59 -3.60 -3.25
CA VAL A 64 -4.96 -2.48 -4.13
C VAL A 64 -6.27 -2.79 -4.87
N LYS A 65 -6.46 -4.01 -5.38
CA LYS A 65 -7.72 -4.43 -6.04
C LYS A 65 -8.91 -4.44 -5.09
N GLU A 66 -8.73 -4.88 -3.85
CA GLU A 66 -9.78 -4.86 -2.83
C GLU A 66 -10.18 -3.41 -2.50
N LEU A 67 -9.19 -2.54 -2.32
CA LEU A 67 -9.42 -1.12 -2.06
C LEU A 67 -10.02 -0.41 -3.28
N GLN A 68 -9.63 -0.77 -4.51
CA GLN A 68 -10.28 -0.25 -5.72
C GLN A 68 -11.77 -0.56 -5.76
N LYS A 69 -12.17 -1.78 -5.37
CA LYS A 69 -13.60 -2.13 -5.28
C LYS A 69 -14.31 -1.36 -4.18
N GLU A 70 -13.67 -1.17 -3.04
CA GLU A 70 -14.26 -0.42 -1.92
C GLU A 70 -14.41 1.08 -2.24
N PHE A 71 -13.46 1.66 -2.95
CA PHE A 71 -13.41 3.09 -3.31
C PHE A 71 -13.88 3.41 -4.74
N ASN A 72 -14.36 2.40 -5.49
CA ASN A 72 -14.84 2.54 -6.88
C ASN A 72 -13.79 3.17 -7.85
N MET A 73 -12.52 2.79 -7.70
CA MET A 73 -11.37 3.40 -8.41
C MET A 73 -11.03 2.68 -9.73
N GLN A 74 -10.48 3.41 -10.71
CA GLN A 74 -9.95 2.88 -11.97
C GLN A 74 -8.44 2.59 -11.88
N SER A 75 -7.93 1.58 -12.59
CA SER A 75 -6.51 1.17 -12.54
C SER A 75 -5.90 1.08 -13.94
N HIS A 76 -4.69 1.61 -14.13
CA HIS A 76 -3.83 1.34 -15.30
C HIS A 76 -2.43 0.94 -14.80
N HIS A 77 -1.98 -0.23 -15.23
CA HIS A 77 -0.59 -0.65 -15.08
C HIS A 77 0.14 -0.26 -16.37
N ILE A 78 1.20 0.54 -16.25
CA ILE A 78 2.14 0.86 -17.34
C ILE A 78 3.39 0.02 -17.10
#